data_AF-A0A392SFX6-F1
#
_entry.id   AF-A0A392SFX6-F1
#
_cell.length_a   1.000
_cell.length_b   1.000
_cell.length_c   1.000
_cell.angle_alpha   90.00
_cell.angle_beta   90.00
_cell.angle_gamma   90.00
#
_symmetry.space_group_name_H-M   'P 1'
#
loop_
_entity.id
_entity.type
_entity.pdbx_description
1 polymer ?
#
loop_
_entity_poly.entity_id
_entity_poly.type
_entity_poly.pdbx_seq_one_letter_code
_entity_poly.pdbx_strand_id
1 'polypeptide(L)'
;MAAAAPPPPPTEPPTTMPETALPRHPVFTRIRLATPSDVPYIHKLMHQMAVFERLTHLFTATESSYSSTLFTPDNKPFRSTTIFI
;
A
#
# COMPACT_ATOMS: atom_id res chain seq x y z
N MET A 1 -49.92 -25.93 -11.69
CA MET A 1 -48.53 -25.76 -12.18
C MET A 1 -47.83 -24.79 -11.24
N ALA A 2 -46.75 -25.20 -10.57
CA ALA A 2 -45.96 -24.32 -9.70
C ALA A 2 -44.60 -24.11 -10.35
N ALA A 3 -44.29 -22.87 -10.73
CA ALA A 3 -42.99 -22.51 -11.29
C ALA A 3 -41.97 -22.41 -10.15
N ALA A 4 -40.88 -23.16 -10.23
CA ALA A 4 -39.76 -23.06 -9.31
C ALA A 4 -39.03 -21.72 -9.53
N ALA A 5 -38.71 -21.02 -8.44
CA ALA A 5 -37.96 -19.76 -8.49
C ALA A 5 -36.54 -19.97 -9.07
N PRO A 6 -35.99 -18.98 -9.79
CA PRO A 6 -34.64 -19.07 -10.34
C PRO A 6 -33.59 -19.21 -9.22
N PRO A 7 -32.49 -19.96 -9.46
CA PRO A 7 -31.44 -20.14 -8.48
C PRO A 7 -30.77 -18.80 -8.13
N PRO A 8 -30.27 -18.62 -6.89
CA PRO A 8 -29.57 -17.42 -6.50
C PRO A 8 -28.32 -17.20 -7.39
N PRO A 9 -27.96 -15.95 -7.69
CA PRO A 9 -26.76 -15.64 -8.45
C PRO A 9 -25.52 -16.22 -7.75
N PRO A 10 -24.49 -16.66 -8.50
CA PRO A 10 -23.27 -17.20 -7.91
C PRO A 10 -22.61 -16.15 -7.01
N THR A 11 -22.41 -16.50 -5.74
CA THR A 11 -21.61 -15.70 -4.80
C THR A 11 -20.20 -15.58 -5.35
N GLU A 12 -19.78 -14.36 -5.68
CA GLU A 12 -18.41 -14.09 -6.08
C GLU A 12 -17.45 -14.50 -4.95
N PRO A 13 -16.41 -15.30 -5.22
CA PRO A 13 -15.43 -15.65 -4.20
C PRO A 13 -14.79 -14.37 -3.65
N PRO A 14 -14.52 -14.29 -2.34
CA PRO A 14 -13.90 -13.11 -1.74
C PRO A 14 -12.51 -12.89 -2.35
N THR A 15 -12.38 -11.88 -3.19
CA THR A 15 -11.12 -11.44 -3.81
C THR A 15 -10.16 -10.79 -2.79
N THR A 16 -10.63 -10.54 -1.56
CA THR A 16 -9.86 -9.90 -0.50
C THR A 16 -9.25 -10.94 0.42
N MET A 17 -7.93 -11.12 0.33
CA MET A 17 -7.18 -11.83 1.38
C MET A 17 -7.33 -11.02 2.68
N PRO A 18 -7.78 -11.64 3.80
CA PRO A 18 -7.85 -10.95 5.07
C PRO A 18 -6.46 -10.47 5.47
N GLU A 19 -6.33 -9.20 5.86
CA GLU A 19 -5.11 -8.59 6.44
C GLU A 19 -4.49 -9.46 7.56
N THR A 20 -5.34 -10.23 8.26
CA THR A 20 -5.01 -11.11 9.40
C THR A 20 -4.92 -12.60 9.03
N ALA A 21 -5.09 -12.98 7.76
CA ALA A 21 -4.98 -14.38 7.37
C ALA A 21 -3.55 -14.86 7.56
N LEU A 22 -3.37 -15.88 8.41
CA LEU A 22 -2.08 -16.50 8.64
C LEU A 22 -1.54 -17.04 7.31
N PRO A 23 -0.33 -16.61 6.89
CA PRO A 23 0.24 -17.09 5.65
C PRO A 23 0.43 -18.60 5.69
N ARG A 24 -0.06 -19.30 4.65
CA ARG A 24 0.12 -20.76 4.51
C ARG A 24 1.57 -21.16 4.22
N HIS A 25 2.43 -20.19 3.93
CA HIS A 25 3.85 -20.30 3.60
C HIS A 25 4.64 -19.15 4.25
N PRO A 26 5.96 -19.28 4.50
CA PRO A 26 6.75 -18.19 5.05
C PRO A 26 6.72 -16.97 4.12
N VAL A 27 6.23 -15.85 4.63
CA VAL A 27 6.23 -14.56 3.92
C VAL A 27 7.53 -13.84 4.26
N PHE A 28 8.42 -13.73 3.27
CA PHE A 28 9.69 -13.03 3.41
C PHE A 28 9.55 -11.51 3.22
N THR A 29 8.58 -11.09 2.41
CA THR A 29 8.27 -9.68 2.17
C THR A 29 6.79 -9.50 1.86
N ARG A 30 6.23 -8.36 2.29
CA ARG A 30 4.84 -7.97 2.02
C ARG A 30 4.82 -6.51 1.57
N ILE A 31 4.21 -6.26 0.42
CA ILE A 31 3.99 -4.90 -0.06
C ILE A 31 2.63 -4.42 0.46
N ARG A 32 2.61 -3.22 1.04
CA ARG A 32 1.40 -2.57 1.55
C ARG A 32 1.45 -1.08 1.29
N LEU A 33 0.29 -0.44 1.42
CA LEU A 33 0.22 1.01 1.42
C LEU A 33 1.03 1.59 2.60
N ALA A 34 1.80 2.63 2.31
CA ALA A 34 2.58 3.33 3.33
C ALA A 34 1.66 4.05 4.32
N THR A 35 2.09 4.09 5.58
CA THR A 35 1.45 4.82 6.67
C THR A 35 2.42 5.86 7.23
N PRO A 36 1.95 6.85 8.02
CA PRO A 36 2.84 7.86 8.60
C PRO A 36 4.00 7.27 9.44
N SER A 37 3.81 6.10 10.04
CA SER A 37 4.86 5.36 10.74
C SER A 37 6.03 4.92 9.85
N ASP A 38 5.84 4.90 8.54
CA ASP A 38 6.84 4.44 7.58
C ASP A 38 7.81 5.56 7.17
N VAL A 39 7.49 6.82 7.47
CA VAL A 39 8.28 8.01 7.10
C VAL A 39 9.77 7.90 7.49
N PRO A 40 10.14 7.48 8.72
CA PRO A 40 11.55 7.40 9.10
C PRO A 40 12.31 6.34 8.28
N TYR A 41 11.65 5.26 7.87
CA TYR A 41 12.25 4.22 7.04
C TYR A 41 12.42 4.69 5.59
N ILE A 42 11.40 5.37 5.05
CA ILE A 42 11.45 5.96 3.70
C ILE A 42 12.57 7.00 3.63
N HIS A 43 12.66 7.89 4.62
CA HIS A 43 13.71 8.92 4.66
C HIS A 43 15.12 8.32 4.67
N LYS A 44 15.34 7.28 5.48
CA LYS A 44 16.63 6.55 5.52
C LYS A 44 16.97 5.91 4.18
N LEU A 45 16.03 5.23 3.54
CA LEU A 45 16.25 4.60 2.24
C LEU A 45 16.56 5.65 1.16
N MET A 46 15.85 6.77 1.14
CA MET A 46 16.11 7.87 0.20
C MET A 46 17.48 8.50 0.44
N HIS A 47 17.89 8.68 1.70
CA HIS A 47 19.24 9.15 2.02
C HIS A 47 20.31 8.15 1.57
N GLN A 48 20.10 6.85 1.79
CA GLN A 48 21.01 5.80 1.32
C GLN A 48 21.16 5.81 -0.20
N MET A 49 20.05 6.00 -0.94
CA MET A 49 20.08 6.19 -2.39
C MET A 49 20.88 7.44 -2.79
N ALA A 50 20.66 8.57 -2.13
CA ALA A 50 21.41 9.80 -2.39
C ALA A 50 22.92 9.66 -2.11
N VAL A 51 23.30 8.89 -1.08
CA VAL A 51 24.70 8.53 -0.80
C VAL A 51 25.28 7.69 -1.92
N PHE A 52 24.56 6.64 -2.34
CA PHE A 52 24.98 5.75 -3.42
C PHE A 52 25.23 6.52 -4.73
N GLU A 53 24.34 7.45 -5.07
CA GLU A 53 24.42 8.26 -6.28
C GLU A 53 25.35 9.49 -6.16
N ARG A 54 25.94 9.74 -4.98
CA ARG A 54 26.76 10.93 -4.68
C ARG A 54 26.00 12.27 -4.83
N LEU A 55 24.69 12.24 -4.61
CA LEU A 55 23.79 13.40 -4.70
C LEU A 55 23.34 13.92 -3.32
N THR A 56 24.05 13.57 -2.24
CA THR A 56 23.69 14.00 -0.87
C THR A 56 23.58 15.51 -0.70
N HIS A 57 24.35 16.28 -1.47
CA HIS A 57 24.28 17.75 -1.48
C HIS A 57 22.96 18.31 -2.02
N LEU A 58 22.20 17.51 -2.79
CA LEU A 58 20.85 17.85 -3.26
C LEU A 58 19.76 17.31 -2.32
N PHE A 59 20.10 16.41 -1.39
CA PHE A 59 19.15 15.79 -0.48
C PHE A 59 18.81 16.73 0.69
N THR A 60 17.73 17.49 0.51
CA THR A 60 17.24 18.47 1.49
C THR A 60 15.95 18.03 2.20
N ALA A 61 15.40 16.87 1.81
CA ALA A 61 14.16 16.37 2.38
C ALA A 61 14.35 15.97 3.86
N THR A 62 13.40 16.38 4.70
CA THR A 62 13.28 15.99 6.11
C THR A 62 12.11 15.03 6.31
N GLU A 63 12.09 14.31 7.43
CA GLU A 63 10.92 13.49 7.80
C GLU A 63 9.62 14.32 7.85
N SER A 64 9.68 15.55 8.36
CA SER A 64 8.54 16.47 8.36
C SER A 64 8.06 16.81 6.95
N SER A 65 8.99 17.08 6.02
CA SER A 65 8.65 17.35 4.62
C SER A 65 8.02 16.14 3.92
N TYR A 66 8.44 14.91 4.26
CA TYR A 66 7.81 13.70 3.74
C TYR A 66 6.42 13.48 4.32
N SER A 67 6.27 13.68 5.63
CA SER A 67 4.97 13.58 6.31
C SER A 67 3.95 14.53 5.68
N SER A 68 4.34 15.80 5.49
CA SER A 68 3.48 16.83 4.91
C SER A 68 3.26 16.71 3.41
N THR A 69 4.03 15.89 2.69
CA THR A 69 3.87 15.71 1.24
C THR A 69 3.08 14.45 0.92
N LEU A 70 3.40 13.34 1.61
CA LEU A 70 2.83 12.02 1.33
C LEU A 70 1.50 11.79 2.05
N PHE A 71 1.30 12.39 3.22
CA PHE A 71 0.15 12.07 4.09
C PHE A 71 -0.80 13.25 4.30
N THR A 72 -0.96 14.10 3.29
CA THR A 72 -1.97 15.17 3.32
C THR A 72 -3.37 14.63 3.07
N PRO A 73 -4.42 15.24 3.66
CA PRO A 73 -5.80 14.78 3.53
C PRO A 73 -6.28 14.69 2.07
N ASP A 74 -5.76 15.57 1.20
CA ASP A 74 -6.10 15.64 -0.22
C ASP A 74 -5.30 14.65 -1.08
N ASN A 75 -4.19 14.13 -0.55
CA ASN A 75 -3.34 13.15 -1.23
C ASN A 75 -3.89 11.74 -0.99
N LYS A 76 -5.00 11.43 -1.66
CA LYS A 76 -5.53 10.06 -1.70
C LYS A 76 -4.68 9.23 -2.67
N PRO A 77 -4.12 8.09 -2.23
CA PRO A 77 -3.22 7.27 -3.05
C PRO A 77 -3.91 6.71 -4.29
N PHE A 78 -5.21 6.43 -4.20
CA PHE A 78 -6.02 5.99 -5.34
C PHE A 78 -7.30 6.83 -5.39
N ARG A 79 -7.62 7.34 -6.58
CA ARG A 79 -8.87 8.07 -6.86
C ARG A 79 -9.96 7.19 -7.48
N SER A 80 -9.63 5.92 -7.76
CA SER A 80 -10.52 4.89 -8.29
C SER A 80 -10.04 3.51 -7.80
N THR A 81 -10.82 2.45 -8.04
CA THR A 81 -10.42 1.07 -7.74
C THR A 81 -9.11 0.73 -8.45
N THR A 82 -8.05 0.47 -7.69
CA THR A 82 -6.75 0.02 -8.20
C THR A 82 -6.45 -1.33 -7.58
N ILE A 83 -6.20 -2.32 -8.44
CA ILE A 83 -5.71 -3.64 -8.01
C ILE A 83 -4.19 -3.55 -7.97
N PHE A 84 -3.62 -3.79 -6.81
CA PHE A 84 -2.18 -3.99 -6.67
C PHE A 84 -1.89 -5.44 -7.08
N ILE A 85 -1.27 -5.63 -8.25
CA ILE A 85 -0.81 -6.94 -8.74
C ILE A 85 0.51 -7.34 -8.09
#